data_AF-A0AAV9AKX1-F1
#
_entry.id   AF-A0AAV9AKX1-F1
#
_cell.length_a   1.000
_cell.length_b   1.000
_cell.length_c   1.000
_cell.angle_alpha   90.00
_cell.angle_beta   90.00
_cell.angle_gamma   90.00
#
_symmetry.space_group_name_H-M   'P 1'
#
loop_
_entity.id
_entity.type
_entity.pdbx_description
1 polymer ?
#
loop_
_entity_poly.entity_id
_entity_poly.type
_entity_poly.pdbx_seq_one_letter_code
_entity_poly.pdbx_strand_id
1 'polypeptide(L)'
;MLLRHAFRRASPSVRSYSTNVGDAVALQMVRYALSHARSQKSEESYGQSLLVLELGLSSLASEGSVGLLSLAMSTLLYERRDYNGAIEKLERIRELAHSSLGYKVAACEALVGMNLEIGQDVASSALADECLQLFGNKTEGTDMETLNALHFHAKAIKGLVDLVCGDVKSAELCFSEIEYGDTTEGKGFSGNMVLSHGEMLHVIGNHSSAEDFYKKALQLIDIDDIVNPSSMGAANMVPEEVILGATCALGQLLTHSRQVLRHPGILLLNFHDAEEMLTKALGKAEDQFGSAHPKVGIVLTCIALMYGHKARLEGSSSILIQEQNRKAEGERMRKWADAAWRNRRLSLAQVLDIPEPSGAAVVDTRICRVL
;
A
#
# COMPACT_ATOMS: atom_id res chain seq x y z
N MET A 1 77.62 -10.54 -5.37
CA MET A 1 76.93 -9.92 -6.52
C MET A 1 76.25 -11.04 -7.31
N LEU A 2 75.09 -11.55 -6.89
CA LEU A 2 73.74 -10.98 -7.03
C LEU A 2 73.36 -10.72 -8.50
N LEU A 3 72.68 -11.69 -9.12
CA LEU A 3 71.61 -11.49 -10.11
C LEU A 3 70.85 -12.82 -10.31
N ARG A 4 70.08 -13.21 -9.29
CA ARG A 4 68.89 -14.07 -9.45
C ARG A 4 67.69 -13.13 -9.36
N HIS A 5 67.18 -12.64 -10.49
CA HIS A 5 65.90 -11.93 -10.51
C HIS A 5 64.80 -12.84 -11.05
N ALA A 6 63.88 -13.12 -10.12
CA ALA A 6 62.61 -13.79 -10.21
C ALA A 6 61.81 -13.56 -11.52
N PHE A 7 61.56 -14.64 -12.25
CA PHE A 7 60.33 -14.80 -13.02
C PHE A 7 59.35 -15.61 -12.16
N ARG A 8 58.68 -14.93 -11.20
CA ARG A 8 57.42 -15.45 -10.65
C ARG A 8 56.31 -14.92 -11.54
N ARG A 9 55.59 -15.82 -12.21
CA ARG A 9 54.27 -15.51 -12.79
C ARG A 9 53.42 -14.89 -11.68
N ALA A 10 53.11 -13.61 -11.80
CA ALA A 10 52.05 -13.00 -11.02
C ALA A 10 50.74 -13.65 -11.51
N SER A 11 50.21 -14.59 -10.74
CA SER A 11 48.79 -14.91 -10.78
C SER A 11 48.03 -13.59 -10.60
N PRO A 12 47.04 -13.27 -11.47
CA PRO A 12 46.26 -12.06 -11.28
C PRO A 12 45.59 -12.18 -9.92
N SER A 13 45.89 -11.22 -9.04
CA SER A 13 45.20 -11.10 -7.78
C SER A 13 43.72 -10.87 -8.09
N VAL A 14 42.88 -11.78 -7.63
CA VAL A 14 41.43 -11.55 -7.54
C VAL A 14 41.26 -10.37 -6.60
N ARG A 15 41.15 -9.17 -7.16
CA ARG A 15 40.66 -7.99 -6.44
C ARG A 15 39.23 -8.33 -6.02
N SER A 16 39.00 -8.34 -4.72
CA SER A 16 37.67 -8.40 -4.11
C SER A 16 36.87 -7.17 -4.50
N TYR A 17 36.15 -7.25 -5.63
CA TYR A 17 35.11 -6.32 -6.05
C TYR A 17 33.78 -7.03 -5.87
N SER A 18 33.13 -7.00 -4.71
CA SER A 18 32.03 -7.96 -4.50
C SER A 18 30.89 -7.55 -3.56
N THR A 19 30.50 -6.28 -3.51
CA THR A 19 29.20 -5.93 -2.91
C THR A 19 28.36 -4.93 -3.72
N ASN A 20 28.94 -3.93 -4.41
CA ASN A 20 28.11 -2.84 -4.96
C ASN A 20 27.72 -2.93 -6.45
N VAL A 21 28.36 -3.76 -7.27
CA VAL A 21 28.08 -3.77 -8.73
C VAL A 21 26.83 -4.58 -9.08
N GLY A 22 26.64 -5.74 -8.43
CA GLY A 22 25.48 -6.62 -8.69
C GLY A 22 24.16 -5.94 -8.32
N ASP A 23 24.10 -5.30 -7.16
CA ASP A 23 22.89 -4.63 -6.68
C ASP A 23 22.56 -3.38 -7.53
N ALA A 24 23.56 -2.65 -8.02
CA ALA A 24 23.34 -1.53 -8.95
C ALA A 24 22.78 -1.99 -10.30
N VAL A 25 23.24 -3.15 -10.82
CA VAL A 25 22.69 -3.74 -12.05
C VAL A 25 21.26 -4.24 -11.82
N ALA A 26 21.00 -4.94 -10.70
CA ALA A 26 19.66 -5.37 -10.34
C ALA A 26 18.69 -4.18 -10.28
N LEU A 27 19.09 -3.07 -9.68
CA LEU A 27 18.30 -1.84 -9.61
C LEU A 27 17.96 -1.28 -10.99
N GLN A 28 18.92 -1.26 -11.92
CA GLN A 28 18.67 -0.81 -13.29
C GLN A 28 17.70 -1.75 -14.03
N MET A 29 17.82 -3.06 -13.82
CA MET A 29 16.91 -4.05 -14.39
C MET A 29 15.48 -3.87 -13.86
N VAL A 30 15.31 -3.63 -12.56
CA VAL A 30 14.01 -3.30 -11.95
C VAL A 30 13.41 -2.03 -12.55
N ARG A 31 14.18 -0.94 -12.61
CA ARG A 31 13.72 0.34 -13.18
C ARG A 31 13.26 0.18 -14.63
N TYR A 32 14.05 -0.50 -15.45
CA TYR A 32 13.70 -0.79 -16.83
C TYR A 32 12.44 -1.64 -16.93
N ALA A 33 12.37 -2.77 -16.21
CA ALA A 33 11.26 -3.71 -16.27
C ALA A 33 9.93 -3.06 -15.85
N LEU A 34 9.91 -2.31 -14.74
CA LEU A 34 8.72 -1.60 -14.27
C LEU A 34 8.29 -0.52 -15.27
N SER A 35 9.23 0.28 -15.77
CA SER A 35 8.93 1.35 -16.74
C SER A 35 8.40 0.79 -18.07
N HIS A 36 9.03 -0.26 -18.60
CA HIS A 36 8.61 -0.91 -19.84
C HIS A 36 7.23 -1.55 -19.72
N ALA A 37 6.97 -2.28 -18.63
CA ALA A 37 5.68 -2.91 -18.40
C ALA A 37 4.55 -1.87 -18.31
N ARG A 38 4.73 -0.83 -17.49
CA ARG A 38 3.71 0.19 -17.19
C ARG A 38 3.49 1.19 -18.32
N SER A 39 4.46 1.38 -19.21
CA SER A 39 4.29 2.28 -20.38
C SER A 39 3.46 1.64 -21.49
N GLN A 40 3.62 0.34 -21.73
CA GLN A 40 2.94 -0.38 -22.80
C GLN A 40 1.65 -1.07 -22.34
N LYS A 41 1.56 -1.45 -21.06
CA LYS A 41 0.39 -2.10 -20.42
C LYS A 41 -0.18 -3.28 -21.22
N SER A 42 0.69 -4.10 -21.82
CA SER A 42 0.30 -5.28 -22.59
C SER A 42 0.83 -6.56 -21.96
N GLU A 43 0.13 -7.68 -22.17
CA GLU A 43 0.60 -9.00 -21.70
C GLU A 43 2.03 -9.31 -22.18
N GLU A 44 2.38 -8.87 -23.39
CA GLU A 44 3.72 -9.02 -23.94
C GLU A 44 4.76 -8.16 -23.20
N SER A 45 4.47 -6.88 -22.92
CA SER A 45 5.43 -6.00 -22.23
C SER A 45 5.70 -6.48 -20.81
N TYR A 46 4.65 -6.93 -20.10
CA TYR A 46 4.79 -7.54 -18.79
C TYR A 46 5.60 -8.84 -18.84
N GLY A 47 5.34 -9.71 -19.83
CA GLY A 47 6.12 -10.95 -20.02
C GLY A 47 7.60 -10.70 -20.31
N GLN A 48 7.91 -9.73 -21.18
CA GLN A 48 9.28 -9.31 -21.47
C GLN A 48 9.98 -8.74 -20.22
N SER A 49 9.29 -7.90 -19.45
CA SER A 49 9.82 -7.34 -18.21
C SER A 49 10.13 -8.43 -17.18
N LEU A 50 9.26 -9.42 -17.02
CA LEU A 50 9.51 -10.56 -16.13
C LEU A 50 10.72 -11.39 -16.57
N LEU A 51 10.86 -11.67 -17.87
CA LEU A 51 12.02 -12.37 -18.43
C LEU A 51 13.34 -11.65 -18.13
N VAL A 52 13.37 -10.33 -18.22
CA VAL A 52 14.56 -9.54 -17.86
C VAL A 52 14.91 -9.76 -16.39
N LEU A 53 13.93 -9.70 -15.48
CA LEU A 53 14.17 -9.92 -14.05
C LEU A 53 14.59 -11.37 -13.73
N GLU A 54 14.02 -12.37 -14.40
CA GLU A 54 14.40 -13.78 -14.27
C GLU A 54 15.83 -14.05 -14.74
N LEU A 55 16.24 -13.41 -15.85
CA LEU A 55 17.62 -13.45 -16.30
C LEU A 55 18.55 -12.83 -15.26
N GLY A 56 18.13 -11.74 -14.61
CA GLY A 56 18.82 -11.13 -13.49
C GLY A 56 19.00 -12.10 -12.32
N LEU A 57 17.93 -12.79 -11.92
CA LEU A 57 17.97 -13.79 -10.84
C LEU A 57 18.92 -14.95 -11.14
N SER A 58 19.02 -15.35 -12.40
CA SER A 58 19.89 -16.46 -12.83
C SER A 58 21.36 -16.05 -12.95
N SER A 59 21.64 -14.75 -13.13
CA SER A 59 22.98 -14.24 -13.43
C SER A 59 23.65 -13.49 -12.27
N LEU A 60 22.86 -12.93 -11.35
CA LEU A 60 23.36 -12.21 -10.17
C LEU A 60 23.44 -13.15 -8.96
N ALA A 61 24.56 -13.11 -8.24
CA ALA A 61 24.87 -14.05 -7.17
C ALA A 61 24.60 -13.54 -5.74
N SER A 62 24.19 -12.27 -5.58
CA SER A 62 23.94 -11.67 -4.27
C SER A 62 22.52 -11.94 -3.81
N GLU A 63 22.33 -12.40 -2.57
CA GLU A 63 20.99 -12.52 -1.96
C GLU A 63 20.27 -11.16 -1.90
N GLY A 64 21.00 -10.04 -1.86
CA GLY A 64 20.42 -8.70 -1.93
C GLY A 64 19.81 -8.40 -3.30
N SER A 65 20.52 -8.72 -4.38
CA SER A 65 20.00 -8.63 -5.75
C SER A 65 18.80 -9.55 -5.96
N VAL A 66 18.83 -10.77 -5.39
CA VAL A 66 17.70 -11.72 -5.43
C VAL A 66 16.47 -11.16 -4.72
N GLY A 67 16.65 -10.56 -3.54
CA GLY A 67 15.57 -9.90 -2.80
C GLY A 67 14.91 -8.79 -3.63
N LEU A 68 15.72 -7.85 -4.13
CA LEU A 68 15.25 -6.72 -4.95
C LEU A 68 14.50 -7.16 -6.21
N LEU A 69 15.07 -8.10 -6.98
CA LEU A 69 14.43 -8.61 -8.19
C LEU A 69 13.14 -9.36 -7.88
N SER A 70 13.10 -10.15 -6.81
CA SER A 70 11.91 -10.91 -6.41
C SER A 70 10.77 -9.99 -5.97
N LEU A 71 11.05 -8.90 -5.24
CA LEU A 71 10.06 -7.87 -4.90
C LEU A 71 9.47 -7.24 -6.17
N ALA A 72 10.32 -6.85 -7.14
CA ALA A 72 9.88 -6.25 -8.38
C ALA A 72 9.04 -7.22 -9.25
N MET A 73 9.44 -8.49 -9.31
CA MET A 73 8.66 -9.52 -10.00
C MET A 73 7.30 -9.72 -9.34
N SER A 74 7.25 -9.74 -8.01
CA SER A 74 5.98 -9.82 -7.26
C SER A 74 5.05 -8.67 -7.63
N THR A 75 5.56 -7.42 -7.69
CA THR A 75 4.78 -6.25 -8.13
C THR A 75 4.23 -6.41 -9.56
N LEU A 76 5.04 -6.85 -10.53
CA LEU A 76 4.58 -7.05 -11.90
C LEU A 76 3.54 -8.17 -12.01
N LEU A 77 3.72 -9.27 -11.28
CA LEU A 77 2.77 -10.39 -11.25
C LEU A 77 1.45 -9.96 -10.59
N TYR A 78 1.53 -9.17 -9.52
CA TYR A 78 0.39 -8.58 -8.84
C TYR A 78 -0.43 -7.68 -9.78
N GLU A 79 0.22 -6.78 -10.52
CA GLU A 79 -0.43 -5.90 -11.51
C GLU A 79 -1.15 -6.71 -12.62
N ARG A 80 -0.63 -7.88 -12.99
CA ARG A 80 -1.28 -8.84 -13.92
C ARG A 80 -2.36 -9.72 -13.27
N ARG A 81 -2.58 -9.59 -11.97
CA ARG A 81 -3.47 -10.45 -11.16
C ARG A 81 -3.03 -11.92 -11.08
N ASP A 82 -1.76 -12.20 -11.32
CA ASP A 82 -1.17 -13.50 -11.00
C ASP A 82 -0.73 -13.50 -9.52
N TYR A 83 -1.72 -13.56 -8.63
CA TYR A 83 -1.49 -13.50 -7.19
C TYR A 83 -0.65 -14.68 -6.68
N ASN A 84 -0.82 -15.87 -7.26
CA ASN A 84 -0.06 -17.05 -6.87
C ASN A 84 1.42 -16.89 -7.22
N GLY A 85 1.71 -16.45 -8.45
CA GLY A 85 3.08 -16.15 -8.87
C GLY A 85 3.71 -15.04 -8.00
N ALA A 86 2.95 -13.99 -7.69
CA ALA A 86 3.41 -12.90 -6.83
C ALA A 86 3.75 -13.37 -5.40
N ILE A 87 2.88 -14.20 -4.79
CA ILE A 87 3.11 -14.81 -3.46
C ILE A 87 4.35 -15.70 -3.48
N GLU A 88 4.52 -16.55 -4.51
CA GLU A 88 5.68 -17.42 -4.66
C GLU A 88 7.00 -16.62 -4.63
N LYS A 89 7.06 -15.47 -5.31
CA LYS A 89 8.26 -14.62 -5.30
C LYS A 89 8.55 -14.00 -3.94
N LEU A 90 7.52 -13.67 -3.16
CA LEU A 90 7.69 -13.11 -1.82
C LEU A 90 8.13 -14.18 -0.81
N GLU A 91 7.54 -15.38 -0.86
CA GLU A 91 7.94 -16.50 0.01
C GLU A 91 9.40 -16.90 -0.22
N ARG A 92 9.85 -16.88 -1.48
CA ARG A 92 11.27 -17.11 -1.82
C ARG A 92 12.22 -16.18 -1.05
N ILE A 93 11.84 -14.92 -0.80
CA ILE A 93 12.68 -13.95 -0.07
C ILE A 93 12.79 -14.35 1.41
N ARG A 94 11.71 -14.89 1.98
CA ARG A 94 11.64 -15.30 3.38
C ARG A 94 12.51 -16.54 3.65
N GLU A 95 12.62 -17.42 2.66
CA GLU A 95 13.47 -18.62 2.70
C GLU A 95 14.98 -18.32 2.57
N LEU A 96 15.38 -17.10 2.16
CA LEU A 96 16.78 -16.73 2.04
C LEU A 96 17.46 -16.63 3.42
N ALA A 97 18.58 -17.34 3.57
CA ALA A 97 19.30 -17.46 4.84
C ALA A 97 19.99 -16.16 5.27
N HIS A 98 20.53 -15.39 4.32
CA HIS A 98 21.37 -14.21 4.55
C HIS A 98 20.80 -12.93 3.91
N SER A 99 19.52 -12.93 3.52
CA SER A 99 18.88 -11.72 2.99
C SER A 99 18.74 -10.67 4.07
N SER A 100 18.83 -9.40 3.67
CA SER A 100 18.71 -8.28 4.60
C SER A 100 17.35 -8.29 5.31
N LEU A 101 17.34 -7.85 6.56
CA LEU A 101 16.11 -7.72 7.35
C LEU A 101 15.07 -6.86 6.61
N GLY A 102 15.50 -5.82 5.90
CA GLY A 102 14.62 -4.96 5.10
C GLY A 102 13.85 -5.72 4.02
N TYR A 103 14.52 -6.59 3.25
CA TYR A 103 13.82 -7.40 2.24
C TYR A 103 12.83 -8.38 2.86
N LYS A 104 13.15 -8.95 4.03
CA LYS A 104 12.23 -9.85 4.74
C LYS A 104 11.00 -9.10 5.26
N VAL A 105 11.18 -7.92 5.84
CA VAL A 105 10.08 -7.07 6.31
C VAL A 105 9.20 -6.65 5.14
N ALA A 106 9.78 -6.14 4.04
CA ALA A 106 9.05 -5.76 2.83
C ALA A 106 8.26 -6.94 2.23
N ALA A 107 8.85 -8.14 2.20
CA ALA A 107 8.16 -9.33 1.72
C ALA A 107 7.00 -9.74 2.63
N CYS A 108 7.19 -9.69 3.95
CA CYS A 108 6.13 -9.95 4.93
C CYS A 108 5.00 -8.92 4.80
N GLU A 109 5.29 -7.63 4.69
CA GLU A 109 4.27 -6.58 4.50
C GLU A 109 3.43 -6.82 3.24
N ALA A 110 4.08 -7.10 2.12
CA ALA A 110 3.40 -7.39 0.87
C ALA A 110 2.55 -8.67 0.96
N LEU A 111 3.05 -9.74 1.59
CA LEU A 111 2.27 -10.97 1.80
C LEU A 111 1.06 -10.75 2.72
N VAL A 112 1.25 -10.01 3.82
CA VAL A 112 0.16 -9.66 4.73
C VAL A 112 -0.90 -8.86 3.96
N GLY A 113 -0.47 -7.83 3.23
CA GLY A 113 -1.34 -7.01 2.38
C GLY A 113 -2.11 -7.84 1.36
N MET A 114 -1.45 -8.74 0.64
CA MET A 114 -2.10 -9.59 -0.36
C MET A 114 -3.08 -10.57 0.26
N ASN A 115 -2.71 -11.20 1.38
CA ASN A 115 -3.60 -12.10 2.11
C ASN A 115 -4.82 -11.38 2.65
N LEU A 116 -4.63 -10.13 3.09
CA LEU A 116 -5.74 -9.25 3.43
C LEU A 116 -6.60 -9.06 2.17
N GLU A 117 -6.07 -8.66 1.01
CA GLU A 117 -6.88 -8.47 -0.21
C GLU A 117 -7.67 -9.69 -0.72
N ILE A 118 -7.27 -10.92 -0.37
CA ILE A 118 -7.99 -12.13 -0.78
C ILE A 118 -8.93 -12.68 0.30
N GLY A 119 -9.05 -12.00 1.46
CA GLY A 119 -9.92 -12.40 2.56
C GLY A 119 -9.30 -13.40 3.55
N GLN A 120 -7.98 -13.58 3.57
CA GLN A 120 -7.27 -14.55 4.42
C GLN A 120 -6.73 -13.92 5.72
N ASP A 121 -7.61 -13.32 6.52
CA ASP A 121 -7.25 -12.55 7.73
C ASP A 121 -6.41 -13.35 8.75
N VAL A 122 -6.73 -14.64 8.94
CA VAL A 122 -5.99 -15.50 9.87
C VAL A 122 -4.55 -15.72 9.41
N ALA A 123 -4.34 -15.90 8.10
CA ALA A 123 -3.00 -16.06 7.53
C ALA A 123 -2.23 -14.73 7.62
N SER A 124 -2.89 -13.60 7.33
CA SER A 124 -2.31 -12.26 7.51
C SER A 124 -1.87 -12.01 8.95
N SER A 125 -2.66 -12.43 9.94
CA SER A 125 -2.32 -12.24 11.36
C SER A 125 -1.10 -13.07 11.77
N ALA A 126 -1.05 -14.35 11.35
CA ALA A 126 0.12 -15.20 11.60
C ALA A 126 1.40 -14.63 10.95
N LEU A 127 1.31 -14.16 9.71
CA LEU A 127 2.45 -13.54 9.02
C LEU A 127 2.89 -12.23 9.67
N ALA A 128 1.97 -11.42 10.18
CA ALA A 128 2.31 -10.19 10.91
C ALA A 128 3.05 -10.50 12.23
N ASP A 129 2.62 -11.54 12.95
CA ASP A 129 3.30 -12.00 14.16
C ASP A 129 4.70 -12.56 13.85
N GLU A 130 4.83 -13.33 12.78
CA GLU A 130 6.12 -13.82 12.29
C GLU A 130 7.06 -12.66 11.88
N CYS A 131 6.51 -11.59 11.28
CA CYS A 131 7.28 -10.39 10.94
C CYS A 131 7.87 -9.72 12.18
N LEU A 132 7.08 -9.60 13.27
CA LEU A 132 7.56 -9.06 14.55
C LEU A 132 8.63 -9.95 15.20
N GLN A 133 8.51 -11.27 15.07
CA GLN A 133 9.49 -12.22 15.62
C GLN A 133 10.89 -12.09 14.98
N LEU A 134 11.00 -11.51 13.77
CA LEU A 134 12.30 -11.24 13.13
C LEU A 134 13.20 -10.35 13.99
N PHE A 135 12.63 -9.52 14.87
CA PHE A 135 13.37 -8.60 15.74
C PHE A 135 13.73 -9.18 17.11
N GLY A 136 13.24 -10.38 17.45
CA GLY A 136 13.53 -11.04 18.73
C GLY A 136 14.97 -11.59 18.83
N ASN A 137 15.61 -11.82 17.69
CA ASN A 137 16.99 -12.30 17.60
C ASN A 137 17.91 -11.11 17.31
N LYS A 138 18.83 -10.79 18.23
CA LYS A 138 19.76 -9.65 18.09
C LYS A 138 20.52 -9.74 16.75
N THR A 139 20.16 -8.88 15.80
CA THR A 139 20.89 -8.69 14.56
C THR A 139 22.16 -7.89 14.83
N GLU A 140 23.29 -8.57 14.94
CA GLU A 140 24.60 -7.93 14.97
C GLU A 140 24.84 -7.22 13.62
N GLY A 141 25.17 -5.92 13.65
CA GLY A 141 25.67 -5.18 12.49
C GLY A 141 24.66 -4.33 11.71
N THR A 142 23.37 -4.30 12.08
CA THR A 142 22.41 -3.33 11.48
C THR A 142 22.44 -2.03 12.28
N ASP A 143 22.45 -0.89 11.58
CA ASP A 143 22.32 0.42 12.20
C ASP A 143 21.02 0.51 13.03
N MET A 144 21.13 1.06 14.24
CA MET A 144 20.06 1.05 15.24
C MET A 144 18.84 1.86 14.77
N GLU A 145 19.06 2.93 14.02
CA GLU A 145 18.00 3.75 13.44
C GLU A 145 17.25 2.98 12.35
N THR A 146 17.98 2.31 11.45
CA THR A 146 17.39 1.43 10.43
C THR A 146 16.60 0.27 11.05
N LEU A 147 17.11 -0.34 12.12
CA LEU A 147 16.43 -1.43 12.82
C LEU A 147 15.13 -0.96 13.48
N ASN A 148 15.15 0.22 14.11
CA ASN A 148 13.94 0.83 14.69
C ASN A 148 12.91 1.15 13.61
N ALA A 149 13.33 1.72 12.47
CA ALA A 149 12.45 1.96 11.34
C ALA A 149 11.78 0.66 10.90
N LEU A 150 12.55 -0.39 10.61
CA LEU A 150 12.01 -1.69 10.20
C LEU A 150 11.06 -2.32 11.24
N HIS A 151 11.33 -2.14 12.53
CA HIS A 151 10.42 -2.58 13.59
C HIS A 151 9.09 -1.82 13.53
N PHE A 152 9.13 -0.51 13.32
CA PHE A 152 7.89 0.27 13.16
C PHE A 152 7.06 -0.16 11.95
N HIS A 153 7.70 -0.56 10.85
CA HIS A 153 7.01 -1.15 9.68
C HIS A 153 6.26 -2.43 10.10
N ALA A 154 6.96 -3.36 10.77
CA ALA A 154 6.38 -4.60 11.28
C ALA A 154 5.22 -4.37 12.28
N LYS A 155 5.31 -3.34 13.13
CA LYS A 155 4.22 -2.94 14.02
C LYS A 155 3.04 -2.33 13.28
N ALA A 156 3.29 -1.45 12.31
CA ALA A 156 2.23 -0.80 11.55
C ALA A 156 1.41 -1.82 10.73
N ILE A 157 2.07 -2.84 10.15
CA ILE A 157 1.37 -3.89 9.44
C ILE A 157 0.57 -4.79 10.40
N LYS A 158 1.11 -5.11 11.58
CA LYS A 158 0.37 -5.84 12.62
C LYS A 158 -0.87 -5.05 13.07
N GLY A 159 -0.70 -3.76 13.33
CA GLY A 159 -1.79 -2.88 13.71
C GLY A 159 -2.88 -2.80 12.64
N LEU A 160 -2.50 -2.76 11.35
CA LEU A 160 -3.45 -2.84 10.24
C LEU A 160 -4.24 -4.15 10.24
N VAL A 161 -3.58 -5.30 10.43
CA VAL A 161 -4.26 -6.60 10.48
C VAL A 161 -5.23 -6.66 11.66
N ASP A 162 -4.82 -6.18 12.83
CA ASP A 162 -5.67 -6.17 14.03
C ASP A 162 -6.90 -5.27 13.83
N LEU A 163 -6.73 -4.13 13.17
CA LEU A 163 -7.82 -3.26 12.72
C LEU A 163 -8.80 -3.99 11.80
N VAL A 164 -8.29 -4.73 10.81
CA VAL A 164 -9.12 -5.52 9.89
C VAL A 164 -9.94 -6.56 10.63
N CYS A 165 -9.30 -7.25 11.58
CA CYS A 165 -9.90 -8.25 12.45
C CYS A 165 -10.88 -7.65 13.48
N GLY A 166 -10.93 -6.33 13.62
CA GLY A 166 -11.81 -5.61 14.54
C GLY A 166 -11.24 -5.44 15.96
N ASP A 167 -9.98 -5.79 16.20
CA ASP A 167 -9.30 -5.55 17.47
C ASP A 167 -8.63 -4.17 17.48
N VAL A 168 -9.47 -3.14 17.65
CA VAL A 168 -9.02 -1.74 17.67
C VAL A 168 -8.03 -1.46 18.80
N LYS A 169 -8.12 -2.17 19.93
CA LYS A 169 -7.23 -1.96 21.09
C LYS A 169 -5.83 -2.49 20.82
N SER A 170 -5.72 -3.69 20.26
CA SER A 170 -4.43 -4.24 19.85
C SER A 170 -3.79 -3.38 18.76
N ALA A 171 -4.59 -2.90 17.80
CA ALA A 171 -4.13 -1.99 16.78
C ALA A 171 -3.58 -0.69 17.36
N GLU A 172 -4.29 -0.03 18.28
CA GLU A 172 -3.85 1.21 18.94
C GLU A 172 -2.49 1.04 19.65
N LEU A 173 -2.27 -0.09 20.34
CA LEU A 173 -1.00 -0.41 20.99
C LEU A 173 0.17 -0.54 20.00
N CYS A 174 -0.09 -1.05 18.80
CA CYS A 174 0.92 -1.16 17.76
C CYS A 174 1.41 0.22 17.28
N PHE A 175 0.56 1.24 17.37
CA PHE A 175 0.84 2.60 16.93
C PHE A 175 1.23 3.56 18.07
N SER A 176 0.93 3.24 19.34
CA SER A 176 1.15 4.14 20.48
C SER A 176 2.62 4.47 20.78
N GLU A 177 3.54 3.62 20.34
CA GLU A 177 4.99 3.80 20.52
C GLU A 177 5.65 4.55 19.35
N ILE A 178 4.89 4.92 18.33
CA ILE A 178 5.41 5.59 17.13
C ILE A 178 5.29 7.11 17.29
N GLU A 179 6.37 7.75 17.73
CA GLU A 179 6.43 9.22 17.76
C GLU A 179 6.59 9.78 16.34
N TYR A 180 5.46 10.13 15.71
CA TYR A 180 5.45 10.91 14.47
C TYR A 180 5.79 12.37 14.78
N GLY A 181 7.08 12.71 14.85
CA GLY A 181 7.52 14.10 15.05
C GLY A 181 7.04 15.06 13.95
N ASP A 182 6.96 16.36 14.31
CA ASP A 182 6.49 17.47 13.46
C ASP A 182 7.40 17.78 12.23
N THR A 183 8.62 17.23 12.19
CA THR A 183 9.54 17.40 11.06
C THR A 183 9.92 16.03 10.50
N THR A 184 9.25 15.62 9.43
CA THR A 184 9.61 14.45 8.60
C THR A 184 10.63 14.78 7.52
N GLU A 185 11.56 15.69 7.81
CA GLU A 185 12.78 15.77 7.03
C GLU A 185 13.74 14.68 7.56
N GLY A 186 13.60 13.46 7.00
CA GLY A 186 14.66 12.45 7.06
C GLY A 186 14.54 11.31 8.07
N LYS A 187 13.41 11.09 8.75
CA LYS A 187 13.20 9.90 9.60
C LYS A 187 12.47 8.81 8.80
N GLY A 188 12.96 7.57 8.83
CA GLY A 188 12.58 6.40 7.99
C GLY A 188 11.12 5.94 8.01
N PHE A 189 10.17 6.86 7.86
CA PHE A 189 8.75 6.60 7.76
C PHE A 189 8.37 6.32 6.31
N SER A 190 7.89 5.10 6.03
CA SER A 190 7.29 4.77 4.74
C SER A 190 5.86 5.30 4.66
N GLY A 191 5.42 5.60 3.43
CA GLY A 191 4.03 5.97 3.17
C GLY A 191 3.04 4.92 3.70
N ASN A 192 3.43 3.64 3.72
CA ASN A 192 2.58 2.57 4.23
C ASN A 192 2.22 2.75 5.70
N MET A 193 3.22 3.00 6.53
CA MET A 193 3.02 3.18 7.97
C MET A 193 2.14 4.37 8.27
N VAL A 194 2.38 5.49 7.57
CA VAL A 194 1.60 6.72 7.76
C VAL A 194 0.15 6.53 7.35
N LEU A 195 -0.09 5.83 6.23
CA LEU A 195 -1.44 5.48 5.80
C LEU A 195 -2.14 4.55 6.82
N SER A 196 -1.47 3.50 7.32
CA SER A 196 -2.04 2.58 8.32
C SER A 196 -2.39 3.30 9.63
N HIS A 197 -1.56 4.25 10.05
CA HIS A 197 -1.83 5.06 11.23
C HIS A 197 -3.03 6.00 11.00
N GLY A 198 -3.15 6.60 9.81
CA GLY A 198 -4.33 7.38 9.43
C GLY A 198 -5.61 6.54 9.45
N GLU A 199 -5.56 5.30 8.97
CA GLU A 199 -6.68 4.34 9.01
C GLU A 199 -7.10 4.00 10.44
N MET A 200 -6.13 3.78 11.33
CA MET A 200 -6.39 3.60 12.77
C MET A 200 -7.13 4.80 13.37
N LEU A 201 -6.61 6.01 13.16
CA LEU A 201 -7.18 7.25 13.70
C LEU A 201 -8.59 7.49 13.17
N HIS A 202 -8.84 7.17 11.90
CA HIS A 202 -10.15 7.28 11.28
C HIS A 202 -11.15 6.32 11.95
N VAL A 203 -10.75 5.07 12.23
CA VAL A 203 -11.60 4.09 12.94
C VAL A 203 -11.89 4.52 14.39
N ILE A 204 -10.92 5.09 15.10
CA ILE A 204 -11.11 5.61 16.46
C ILE A 204 -11.99 6.89 16.48
N GLY A 205 -12.21 7.52 15.32
CA GLY A 205 -13.02 8.73 15.18
C GLY A 205 -12.24 10.03 15.39
N ASN A 206 -10.90 9.97 15.47
CA ASN A 206 -10.05 11.15 15.47
C ASN A 206 -9.82 11.66 14.04
N HIS A 207 -10.88 12.24 13.46
CA HIS A 207 -10.89 12.64 12.05
C HIS A 207 -9.86 13.75 11.73
N SER A 208 -9.60 14.68 12.65
CA SER A 208 -8.64 15.76 12.41
C SER A 208 -7.23 15.20 12.21
N SER A 209 -6.79 14.33 13.12
CA SER A 209 -5.48 13.71 12.99
C SER A 209 -5.43 12.74 11.80
N ALA A 210 -6.51 11.98 11.53
CA ALA A 210 -6.55 11.10 10.35
C ALA A 210 -6.33 11.89 9.04
N GLU A 211 -6.92 13.08 8.91
CA GLU A 211 -6.76 13.96 7.75
C GLU A 211 -5.29 14.36 7.55
N ASP A 212 -4.62 14.77 8.63
CA ASP A 212 -3.21 15.17 8.60
C ASP A 212 -2.32 13.99 8.18
N PHE A 213 -2.59 12.80 8.69
CA PHE A 213 -1.85 11.58 8.32
C PHE A 213 -2.07 11.19 6.85
N TYR A 214 -3.28 11.27 6.32
CA TYR A 214 -3.51 11.00 4.90
C TYR A 214 -2.82 12.04 4.00
N LYS A 215 -2.87 13.32 4.35
CA LYS A 215 -2.12 14.38 3.64
C LYS A 215 -0.61 14.14 3.70
N LYS A 216 -0.10 13.70 4.85
CA LYS A 216 1.31 13.34 5.03
C LYS A 216 1.71 12.14 4.19
N ALA A 217 0.89 11.10 4.13
CA ALA A 217 1.13 9.93 3.27
C ALA A 217 1.23 10.34 1.78
N LEU A 218 0.44 11.32 1.33
CA LEU A 218 0.53 11.85 -0.04
C LEU A 218 1.80 12.67 -0.30
N GLN A 219 2.37 13.32 0.73
CA GLN A 219 3.58 14.15 0.61
C GLN A 219 4.87 13.33 0.68
N LEU A 220 4.86 12.19 1.37
CA LEU A 220 6.05 11.36 1.60
C LEU A 220 6.49 10.54 0.38
N ILE A 221 5.81 10.66 -0.77
CA ILE A 221 5.99 9.76 -1.92
C ILE A 221 6.69 10.45 -3.10
N ASP A 222 7.41 11.55 -2.85
CA ASP A 222 8.25 12.17 -3.87
C ASP A 222 9.73 11.74 -3.75
N ILE A 223 10.26 11.26 -4.90
CA ILE A 223 11.68 11.06 -5.25
C ILE A 223 12.31 9.68 -4.90
N ASP A 224 12.29 8.80 -5.90
CA ASP A 224 13.38 7.87 -6.27
C ASP A 224 13.89 6.85 -5.21
N ASP A 225 12.97 6.31 -4.42
CA ASP A 225 13.24 5.51 -3.20
C ASP A 225 13.65 4.03 -3.39
N ILE A 226 13.96 3.59 -4.62
CA ILE A 226 14.35 2.18 -4.89
C ILE A 226 15.74 1.86 -4.32
N VAL A 227 16.49 2.85 -3.84
CA VAL A 227 17.87 2.68 -3.35
C VAL A 227 17.92 2.22 -1.88
N ASN A 228 16.86 2.42 -1.08
CA ASN A 228 16.86 2.02 0.32
C ASN A 228 15.93 0.82 0.61
N PRO A 229 16.46 -0.37 0.94
CA PRO A 229 15.67 -1.56 1.29
C PRO A 229 14.64 -1.33 2.41
N SER A 230 14.85 -0.34 3.29
CA SER A 230 13.90 -0.02 4.37
C SER A 230 12.72 0.86 3.94
N SER A 231 12.67 1.32 2.69
CA SER A 231 11.53 2.06 2.11
C SER A 231 10.81 1.24 1.01
N MET A 232 11.27 0.01 0.75
CA MET A 232 10.77 -0.78 -0.37
C MET A 232 9.43 -1.43 -0.05
N GLY A 233 8.37 -0.97 -0.70
CA GLY A 233 7.12 -1.72 -0.83
C GLY A 233 7.14 -2.67 -2.04
N ALA A 234 6.32 -3.72 -2.00
CA ALA A 234 6.07 -4.60 -3.14
C ALA A 234 4.57 -4.93 -3.25
N ALA A 235 4.15 -5.36 -4.44
CA ALA A 235 2.75 -5.67 -4.74
C ALA A 235 1.80 -4.53 -4.31
N ASN A 236 0.86 -4.79 -3.40
CA ASN A 236 -0.10 -3.79 -2.94
C ASN A 236 0.44 -2.80 -1.90
N MET A 237 1.72 -2.91 -1.55
CA MET A 237 2.42 -2.00 -0.63
C MET A 237 3.33 -1.02 -1.37
N VAL A 238 3.32 -0.99 -2.71
CA VAL A 238 4.13 -0.03 -3.49
C VAL A 238 3.61 1.41 -3.35
N PRO A 239 4.45 2.43 -3.53
CA PRO A 239 4.06 3.82 -3.27
C PRO A 239 2.85 4.28 -4.11
N GLU A 240 2.68 3.80 -5.34
CA GLU A 240 1.52 4.12 -6.17
C GLU A 240 0.20 3.63 -5.55
N GLU A 241 0.22 2.46 -4.91
CA GLU A 241 -0.91 1.88 -4.19
C GLU A 241 -1.19 2.64 -2.89
N VAL A 242 -0.14 3.07 -2.19
CA VAL A 242 -0.27 3.94 -1.01
C VAL A 242 -0.92 5.27 -1.39
N ILE A 243 -0.48 5.88 -2.49
CA ILE A 243 -1.08 7.12 -2.99
C ILE A 243 -2.57 6.92 -3.28
N LEU A 244 -2.90 5.82 -3.98
CA LEU A 244 -4.29 5.50 -4.30
C LEU A 244 -5.12 5.32 -3.02
N GLY A 245 -4.63 4.53 -2.07
CA GLY A 245 -5.26 4.27 -0.78
C GLY A 245 -5.44 5.54 0.05
N ALA A 246 -4.41 6.38 0.17
CA ALA A 246 -4.46 7.65 0.90
C ALA A 246 -5.43 8.65 0.25
N THR A 247 -5.45 8.75 -1.08
CA THR A 247 -6.39 9.61 -1.80
C THR A 247 -7.84 9.15 -1.59
N CYS A 248 -8.06 7.83 -1.66
CA CYS A 248 -9.35 7.18 -1.41
C CYS A 248 -9.83 7.43 0.04
N ALA A 249 -8.98 7.14 1.02
CA ALA A 249 -9.29 7.28 2.44
C ALA A 249 -9.54 8.74 2.84
N LEU A 250 -8.80 9.69 2.28
CA LEU A 250 -9.04 11.12 2.49
C LEU A 250 -10.41 11.54 1.94
N GLY A 251 -10.80 11.10 0.74
CA GLY A 251 -12.11 11.39 0.18
C GLY A 251 -13.27 10.82 1.01
N GLN A 252 -13.10 9.61 1.54
CA GLN A 252 -14.04 9.00 2.48
C GLN A 252 -14.14 9.81 3.78
N LEU A 253 -13.00 10.20 4.37
CA LEU A 253 -12.96 11.00 5.59
C LEU A 253 -13.68 12.35 5.41
N LEU A 254 -13.42 13.03 4.29
CA LEU A 254 -14.05 14.32 3.95
C LEU A 254 -15.57 14.24 3.79
N THR A 255 -16.09 13.05 3.45
CA THR A 255 -17.54 12.80 3.38
C THR A 255 -18.21 12.93 4.75
N HIS A 256 -17.47 12.72 5.83
CA HIS A 256 -17.96 12.74 7.20
C HIS A 256 -17.39 13.88 8.05
N SER A 257 -16.25 14.48 7.64
CA SER A 257 -15.63 15.56 8.37
C SER A 257 -16.50 16.82 8.30
N ARG A 258 -16.82 17.35 9.48
CA ARG A 258 -17.54 18.62 9.61
C ARG A 258 -16.51 19.73 9.72
N GLN A 259 -16.50 20.66 8.76
CA GLN A 259 -15.68 21.86 8.90
C GLN A 259 -16.47 22.93 9.66
N VAL A 260 -15.87 23.48 10.72
CA VAL A 260 -16.34 24.72 11.36
C VAL A 260 -15.84 25.88 10.50
N LEU A 261 -16.57 26.23 9.44
CA LEU A 261 -16.27 27.45 8.71
C LEU A 261 -16.66 28.68 9.55
N ARG A 262 -15.86 29.74 9.42
CA ARG A 262 -15.87 31.02 10.17
C ARG A 262 -17.20 31.80 10.18
N HIS A 263 -18.27 31.29 9.59
CA HIS A 263 -19.59 31.92 9.61
C HIS A 263 -20.53 31.17 10.55
N PRO A 264 -21.10 31.84 11.59
CA PRO A 264 -22.02 31.20 12.50
C PRO A 264 -23.32 30.90 11.74
N GLY A 265 -23.61 29.62 11.48
CA GLY A 265 -24.98 29.18 11.15
C GLY A 265 -25.17 28.14 10.05
N ILE A 266 -24.15 27.73 9.30
CA ILE A 266 -24.31 26.70 8.26
C ILE A 266 -23.19 25.65 8.38
N LEU A 267 -23.54 24.48 8.94
CA LEU A 267 -22.70 23.27 8.91
C LEU A 267 -22.90 22.59 7.55
N LEU A 268 -22.02 22.87 6.59
CA LEU A 268 -21.96 22.12 5.34
C LEU A 268 -20.84 21.09 5.43
N LEU A 269 -21.19 19.82 5.17
CA LEU A 269 -20.21 18.76 4.93
C LEU A 269 -19.48 19.03 3.62
N ASN A 270 -18.21 18.66 3.56
CA ASN A 270 -17.34 18.99 2.44
C ASN A 270 -17.45 17.97 1.30
N PHE A 271 -18.66 17.85 0.75
CA PHE A 271 -18.91 16.94 -0.36
C PHE A 271 -18.15 17.33 -1.63
N HIS A 272 -17.79 18.60 -1.81
CA HIS A 272 -17.04 19.04 -2.96
C HIS A 272 -15.61 18.50 -2.94
N ASP A 273 -14.88 18.69 -1.84
CA ASP A 273 -13.51 18.21 -1.72
C ASP A 273 -13.48 16.67 -1.65
N ALA A 274 -14.49 16.04 -1.04
CA ALA A 274 -14.66 14.58 -1.05
C ALA A 274 -14.83 14.04 -2.48
N GLU A 275 -15.69 14.66 -3.29
CA GLU A 275 -15.90 14.33 -4.70
C GLU A 275 -14.61 14.52 -5.52
N GLU A 276 -13.88 15.61 -5.28
CA GLU A 276 -12.59 15.85 -5.93
C GLU A 276 -11.57 14.77 -5.61
N MET A 277 -11.39 14.43 -4.33
CA MET A 277 -10.43 13.40 -3.91
C MET A 277 -10.80 12.01 -4.46
N LEU A 278 -12.06 11.62 -4.36
CA LEU A 278 -12.50 10.31 -4.85
C LEU A 278 -12.42 10.22 -6.39
N THR A 279 -12.67 11.32 -7.11
CA THR A 279 -12.47 11.37 -8.56
C THR A 279 -10.99 11.26 -8.94
N LYS A 280 -10.09 11.90 -8.18
CA LYS A 280 -8.64 11.72 -8.35
C LYS A 280 -8.21 10.28 -8.09
N ALA A 281 -8.74 9.64 -7.05
CA ALA A 281 -8.48 8.23 -6.77
C ALA A 281 -8.99 7.33 -7.92
N LEU A 282 -10.16 7.63 -8.48
CA LEU A 282 -10.73 6.87 -9.58
C LEU A 282 -9.84 6.93 -10.83
N GLY A 283 -9.44 8.13 -11.23
CA GLY A 283 -8.54 8.31 -12.38
C GLY A 283 -7.23 7.54 -12.21
N LYS A 284 -6.62 7.59 -11.02
CA LYS A 284 -5.40 6.82 -10.71
C LYS A 284 -5.63 5.30 -10.81
N ALA A 285 -6.75 4.80 -10.27
CA ALA A 285 -7.07 3.37 -10.32
C ALA A 285 -7.34 2.89 -11.76
N GLU A 286 -8.08 3.67 -12.55
CA GLU A 286 -8.36 3.34 -13.95
C GLU A 286 -7.10 3.40 -14.80
N ASP A 287 -6.25 4.40 -14.60
CA ASP A 287 -4.96 4.52 -15.27
C ASP A 287 -4.07 3.32 -14.93
N GLN A 288 -3.95 2.94 -13.66
CA GLN A 288 -3.03 1.89 -13.25
C GLN A 288 -3.50 0.48 -13.63
N PHE A 289 -4.78 0.16 -13.42
CA PHE A 289 -5.28 -1.21 -13.51
C PHE A 289 -6.28 -1.46 -14.64
N GLY A 290 -6.76 -0.40 -15.29
CA GLY A 290 -7.87 -0.43 -16.23
C GLY A 290 -9.24 -0.46 -15.55
N SER A 291 -10.26 -0.04 -16.31
CA SER A 291 -11.64 0.17 -15.81
C SER A 291 -12.34 -1.09 -15.27
N ALA A 292 -11.91 -2.29 -15.67
CA ALA A 292 -12.48 -3.56 -15.22
C ALA A 292 -11.77 -4.16 -13.99
N HIS A 293 -10.95 -3.39 -13.28
CA HIS A 293 -10.23 -3.87 -12.10
C HIS A 293 -11.08 -3.83 -10.82
N PRO A 294 -11.00 -4.85 -9.93
CA PRO A 294 -11.69 -4.82 -8.64
C PRO A 294 -11.41 -3.55 -7.83
N LYS A 295 -10.18 -3.02 -7.88
CA LYS A 295 -9.81 -1.74 -7.23
C LYS A 295 -10.55 -0.52 -7.81
N VAL A 296 -10.88 -0.51 -9.09
CA VAL A 296 -11.74 0.54 -9.66
C VAL A 296 -13.15 0.43 -9.08
N GLY A 297 -13.67 -0.80 -8.96
CA GLY A 297 -14.96 -1.05 -8.30
C GLY A 297 -14.99 -0.57 -6.84
N ILE A 298 -13.89 -0.75 -6.11
CA ILE A 298 -13.72 -0.22 -4.75
C ILE A 298 -13.86 1.31 -4.72
N VAL A 299 -13.10 2.04 -5.54
CA VAL A 299 -13.16 3.51 -5.52
C VAL A 299 -14.56 4.01 -5.90
N LEU A 300 -15.21 3.34 -6.86
CA LEU A 300 -16.58 3.65 -7.25
C LEU A 300 -17.59 3.36 -6.14
N THR A 301 -17.32 2.36 -5.30
CA THR A 301 -18.10 2.13 -4.07
C THR A 301 -18.01 3.32 -3.14
N CYS A 302 -16.80 3.84 -2.92
CA CYS A 302 -16.57 5.01 -2.07
C CYS A 302 -17.32 6.23 -2.60
N ILE A 303 -17.30 6.45 -3.93
CA ILE A 303 -18.05 7.53 -4.60
C ILE A 303 -19.56 7.35 -4.41
N ALA A 304 -20.07 6.13 -4.61
CA ALA A 304 -21.49 5.83 -4.43
C ALA A 304 -21.94 6.06 -2.98
N LEU A 305 -21.14 5.64 -2.00
CA LEU A 305 -21.39 5.89 -0.58
C LEU A 305 -21.40 7.39 -0.25
N MET A 306 -20.47 8.16 -0.82
CA MET A 306 -20.41 9.61 -0.66
C MET A 306 -21.68 10.29 -1.19
N TYR A 307 -22.09 10.00 -2.43
CA TYR A 307 -23.33 10.58 -2.97
C TYR A 307 -24.58 10.08 -2.25
N GLY A 308 -24.58 8.84 -1.75
CA GLY A 308 -25.63 8.31 -0.89
C GLY A 308 -25.75 9.11 0.41
N HIS A 309 -24.62 9.41 1.06
CA HIS A 309 -24.57 10.25 2.26
C HIS A 309 -25.04 11.68 1.97
N LYS A 310 -24.57 12.28 0.87
CA LYS A 310 -25.00 13.59 0.38
C LYS A 310 -26.51 13.64 0.16
N ALA A 311 -27.06 12.68 -0.56
CA ALA A 311 -28.49 12.61 -0.85
C ALA A 311 -29.33 12.41 0.41
N ARG A 312 -28.87 11.63 1.40
CA ARG A 312 -29.58 11.47 2.69
C ARG A 312 -29.64 12.78 3.46
N LEU A 313 -28.55 13.56 3.47
CA LEU A 313 -28.49 14.84 4.19
C LEU A 313 -29.23 15.98 3.48
N GLU A 314 -29.09 16.08 2.16
CA GLU A 314 -29.83 17.03 1.32
C GLU A 314 -31.32 16.68 1.24
N GLY A 315 -31.63 15.38 1.20
CA GLY A 315 -32.99 14.84 1.30
C GLY A 315 -33.61 15.10 2.67
N SER A 316 -32.84 15.07 3.75
CA SER A 316 -33.29 15.50 5.08
C SER A 316 -33.57 17.00 5.16
N SER A 317 -33.10 17.80 4.20
CA SER A 317 -33.28 19.26 4.17
C SER A 317 -34.19 19.78 3.04
N SER A 318 -34.61 18.95 2.07
CA SER A 318 -35.54 19.39 1.00
C SER A 318 -36.31 18.24 0.30
N ILE A 319 -37.20 17.57 1.04
CA ILE A 319 -38.25 16.73 0.43
C ILE A 319 -39.21 17.63 -0.35
N LEU A 320 -39.12 17.70 -1.70
CA LEU A 320 -40.29 17.66 -2.63
C LEU A 320 -40.05 17.98 -4.11
N ILE A 321 -38.90 18.50 -4.60
CA ILE A 321 -38.88 19.09 -5.97
C ILE A 321 -37.96 18.39 -7.00
N GLN A 322 -36.98 17.56 -6.61
CA GLN A 322 -36.00 16.95 -7.56
C GLN A 322 -36.04 15.41 -7.69
N GLU A 323 -36.99 14.74 -7.02
CA GLU A 323 -37.03 13.26 -6.86
C GLU A 323 -37.08 12.44 -8.16
N GLN A 324 -37.57 12.99 -9.28
CA GLN A 324 -37.76 12.20 -10.51
C GLN A 324 -36.50 12.06 -11.37
N ASN A 325 -35.58 13.04 -11.39
CA ASN A 325 -34.34 12.92 -12.14
C ASN A 325 -33.25 12.16 -11.37
N ARG A 326 -33.20 12.31 -10.03
CA ARG A 326 -32.21 11.64 -9.16
C ARG A 326 -32.44 10.13 -9.05
N LYS A 327 -33.69 9.64 -9.16
CA LYS A 327 -33.98 8.20 -9.21
C LYS A 327 -33.35 7.52 -10.43
N ALA A 328 -33.41 8.14 -11.61
CA ALA A 328 -32.87 7.55 -12.82
C ALA A 328 -31.34 7.44 -12.80
N GLU A 329 -30.65 8.45 -12.27
CA GLU A 329 -29.20 8.44 -12.10
C GLU A 329 -28.75 7.49 -10.99
N GLY A 330 -29.41 7.52 -9.83
CA GLY A 330 -29.15 6.57 -8.74
C GLY A 330 -29.42 5.12 -9.14
N GLU A 331 -30.44 4.87 -9.96
CA GLU A 331 -30.76 3.53 -10.44
C GLU A 331 -29.84 3.07 -11.57
N ARG A 332 -29.28 4.00 -12.36
CA ARG A 332 -28.15 3.72 -13.26
C ARG A 332 -26.88 3.38 -12.48
N MET A 333 -26.52 4.17 -11.47
CA MET A 333 -25.37 3.89 -10.60
C MET A 333 -25.55 2.58 -9.84
N ARG A 334 -26.77 2.27 -9.37
CA ARG A 334 -27.10 0.99 -8.75
C ARG A 334 -26.93 -0.17 -9.72
N LYS A 335 -27.52 -0.11 -10.92
CA LYS A 335 -27.37 -1.17 -11.93
C LYS A 335 -25.93 -1.36 -12.38
N TRP A 336 -25.16 -0.27 -12.43
CA TRP A 336 -23.74 -0.32 -12.74
C TRP A 336 -22.95 -0.95 -11.58
N ALA A 337 -23.23 -0.57 -10.34
CA ALA A 337 -22.68 -1.19 -9.15
C ALA A 337 -23.03 -2.68 -9.09
N ASP A 338 -24.29 -3.06 -9.30
CA ASP A 338 -24.74 -4.47 -9.37
C ASP A 338 -23.97 -5.28 -10.43
N ALA A 339 -23.66 -4.66 -11.58
CA ALA A 339 -22.94 -5.31 -12.69
C ALA A 339 -21.42 -5.36 -12.48
N ALA A 340 -20.84 -4.38 -11.78
CA ALA A 340 -19.41 -4.26 -11.53
C ALA A 340 -18.98 -4.88 -10.18
N TRP A 341 -19.92 -5.13 -9.26
CA TRP A 341 -19.63 -5.57 -7.90
C TRP A 341 -19.03 -6.98 -7.87
N ARG A 342 -17.76 -7.06 -7.48
CA ARG A 342 -17.04 -8.31 -7.21
C ARG A 342 -16.25 -8.21 -5.90
N ASN A 343 -16.87 -7.73 -4.83
CA ASN A 343 -16.27 -7.70 -3.50
C ASN A 343 -16.62 -9.00 -2.74
N ARG A 344 -15.62 -9.66 -2.13
CA ARG A 344 -15.78 -10.92 -1.38
C ARG A 344 -16.16 -10.73 0.09
N ARG A 345 -15.80 -9.61 0.71
CA ARG A 345 -16.06 -9.31 2.13
C ARG A 345 -17.38 -8.61 2.38
N LEU A 346 -17.83 -7.78 1.44
CA LEU A 346 -19.07 -7.03 1.55
C LEU A 346 -19.93 -7.28 0.32
N SER A 347 -21.17 -7.72 0.55
CA SER A 347 -22.19 -7.75 -0.50
C SER A 347 -22.70 -6.34 -0.78
N LEU A 348 -23.09 -6.08 -2.03
CA LEU A 348 -23.68 -4.80 -2.40
C LEU A 348 -24.93 -4.47 -1.57
N ALA A 349 -25.70 -5.49 -1.16
CA ALA A 349 -26.82 -5.33 -0.24
C ALA A 349 -26.38 -4.77 1.12
N GLN A 350 -25.31 -5.32 1.72
CA GLN A 350 -24.78 -4.84 3.01
C GLN A 350 -24.29 -3.39 2.96
N VAL A 351 -23.74 -2.96 1.81
CA VAL A 351 -23.28 -1.57 1.60
C VAL A 351 -24.46 -0.61 1.46
N LEU A 352 -25.55 -1.05 0.84
CA LEU A 352 -26.76 -0.26 0.65
C LEU A 352 -27.65 -0.22 1.93
N ASP A 353 -27.61 -1.27 2.74
CA ASP A 353 -28.43 -1.46 3.95
C ASP A 353 -27.79 -0.92 5.25
N ILE A 354 -26.68 -0.15 5.19
CA ILE A 354 -26.05 0.40 6.41
C ILE A 354 -27.07 1.28 7.19
N PRO A 355 -27.47 0.88 8.42
CA PRO A 355 -28.51 1.55 9.19
C PRO A 355 -28.07 2.91 9.74
N GLU A 356 -29.02 3.67 10.30
CA GLU A 356 -28.84 5.02 10.84
C GLU A 356 -27.57 5.18 11.70
N PRO A 357 -26.77 6.25 11.51
CA PRO A 357 -25.57 6.47 12.30
C PRO A 357 -25.94 7.09 13.64
N SER A 358 -26.37 6.28 14.61
CA SER A 358 -26.34 6.67 16.03
C SER A 358 -24.94 6.55 16.65
N GLY A 359 -23.93 6.23 15.85
CA GLY A 359 -22.50 6.29 16.13
C GLY A 359 -21.79 6.29 14.79
N ALA A 360 -20.68 7.03 14.67
CA ALA A 360 -19.94 7.31 13.45
C ALA A 360 -20.07 6.18 12.40
N ALA A 361 -20.67 6.49 11.25
CA ALA A 361 -20.54 5.64 10.07
C ALA A 361 -19.07 5.72 9.64
N VAL A 362 -18.23 4.93 10.30
CA VAL A 362 -16.84 4.72 9.93
C VAL A 362 -16.91 4.08 8.57
N VAL A 363 -16.68 4.90 7.53
CA VAL A 363 -16.41 4.37 6.21
C VAL A 363 -15.21 3.47 6.38
N ASP A 364 -15.43 2.23 5.99
CA ASP A 364 -14.54 1.13 6.30
C ASP A 364 -13.17 1.39 5.67
N THR A 365 -12.19 1.74 6.50
CA THR A 365 -10.80 1.95 6.09
C THR A 365 -10.20 0.69 5.46
N ARG A 366 -10.79 -0.48 5.71
CA ARG A 366 -10.45 -1.74 5.03
C ARG A 366 -10.72 -1.62 3.53
N ILE A 367 -11.74 -0.89 3.08
CA ILE A 367 -12.12 -0.83 1.66
C ILE A 367 -10.99 -0.33 0.75
N CYS A 368 -10.15 0.63 1.19
CA CYS A 368 -9.11 1.20 0.32
C CYS A 368 -7.80 0.36 0.25
N ARG A 369 -7.60 -0.67 1.11
CA ARG A 369 -6.41 -1.53 1.12
C ARG A 369 -6.67 -3.05 1.18
N VAL A 370 -7.84 -3.44 1.65
CA VAL A 370 -8.21 -4.78 2.07
C VAL A 370 -9.55 -5.14 1.44
N LEU A 371 -9.47 -5.94 0.38
CA LEU A 371 -10.62 -6.66 -0.16
C LEU A 371 -10.94 -7.93 0.58
#